data_AF-A0A7J3Z7Q4-F1
#
_entry.id   AF-A0A7J3Z7Q4-F1
#
_cell.length_a   1.000
_cell.length_b   1.000
_cell.length_c   1.000
_cell.angle_alpha   90.00
_cell.angle_beta   90.00
_cell.angle_gamma   90.00
#
_symmetry.space_group_name_H-M   'P 1'
#
loop_
_entity.id
_entity.type
_entity.pdbx_description
1 polymer ?
#
loop_
_entity_poly.entity_id
_entity_poly.type
_entity_poly.pdbx_seq_one_letter_code
_entity_poly.pdbx_strand_id
1 'polypeptide(L)'
;MFRVVLEAFLQGLSEEQVCITKLREFIAVSGVCTGSQLVFVCSYGNTLAKFSLVEESARALQQSILTGAFKALTLQIVVEGEKPDEVVKTVDLIYKSLKECGILLKLL
;
A
#
# COMPACT_ATOMS: atom_id res chain seq x y z
N MET A 1 -15.02 15.25 -4.14
CA MET A 1 -14.29 14.11 -3.57
C MET A 1 -12.97 13.97 -4.31
N PHE A 2 -11.86 14.00 -3.59
CA PHE A 2 -10.51 13.83 -4.14
C PHE A 2 -10.05 12.40 -3.93
N ARG A 3 -9.32 11.87 -4.90
CA ARG A 3 -8.83 10.48 -4.89
C ARG A 3 -7.41 10.43 -5.43
N VAL A 4 -6.56 9.65 -4.77
CA VAL A 4 -5.21 9.31 -5.21
C VAL A 4 -5.07 7.79 -5.22
N VAL A 5 -4.45 7.26 -6.28
CA VAL A 5 -4.14 5.84 -6.39
C VAL A 5 -2.62 5.68 -6.46
N LEU A 6 -2.08 4.83 -5.60
CA LEU A 6 -0.69 4.45 -5.57
C LEU A 6 -0.58 2.94 -5.82
N GLU A 7 0.48 2.54 -6.50
CA GLU A 7 0.86 1.14 -6.65
C GLU A 7 2.30 0.93 -6.17
N ALA A 8 2.51 -0.07 -5.34
CA ALA A 8 3.84 -0.56 -4.99
C ALA A 8 4.03 -1.96 -5.58
N PHE A 9 5.15 -2.14 -6.28
CA PHE A 9 5.59 -3.45 -6.72
C PHE A 9 6.40 -4.10 -5.58
N LEU A 10 5.92 -5.24 -5.11
CA LEU A 10 6.52 -6.02 -4.04
C LEU A 10 7.16 -7.27 -4.65
N GLN A 11 8.37 -7.57 -4.22
CA GLN A 11 9.13 -8.74 -4.67
C GLN A 11 8.78 -10.03 -3.89
N GLY A 12 7.91 -9.90 -2.89
CA GLY A 12 7.49 -11.02 -2.02
C GLY A 12 8.49 -11.31 -0.91
N LEU A 13 9.32 -10.32 -0.55
CA LEU A 13 10.29 -10.42 0.54
C LEU A 13 9.59 -10.38 1.90
N SER A 14 10.17 -11.05 2.90
CA SER A 14 9.58 -11.08 4.25
C SER A 14 9.58 -9.69 4.89
N GLU A 15 10.59 -8.87 4.60
CA GLU A 15 10.72 -7.48 5.04
C GLU A 15 9.57 -6.61 4.52
N GLU A 16 9.13 -6.82 3.28
CA GLU A 16 8.00 -6.10 2.69
C GLU A 16 6.69 -6.43 3.42
N GLN A 17 6.45 -7.71 3.73
CA GLN A 17 5.25 -8.13 4.47
C GLN A 17 5.23 -7.57 5.90
N VAL A 18 6.39 -7.58 6.57
CA VAL A 18 6.53 -6.96 7.90
C VAL A 18 6.27 -5.46 7.82
N CYS A 19 6.78 -4.79 6.78
CA CYS A 19 6.55 -3.36 6.59
C CYS A 19 5.06 -3.03 6.39
N ILE A 20 4.35 -3.78 5.55
CA ILE A 20 2.92 -3.57 5.32
C ILE A 20 2.12 -3.79 6.61
N THR A 21 2.51 -4.79 7.40
CA THR A 21 1.91 -5.04 8.73
C THR A 21 2.14 -3.85 9.66
N LYS A 22 3.37 -3.32 9.73
CA LYS A 22 3.70 -2.11 10.51
C LYS A 22 2.95 -0.88 10.02
N LEU A 23 2.78 -0.72 8.70
CA LEU A 23 1.98 0.37 8.14
C LEU A 23 0.52 0.28 8.60
N ARG A 24 -0.06 -0.92 8.56
CA ARG A 24 -1.42 -1.16 9.07
C ARG A 24 -1.52 -0.81 10.56
N GLU A 25 -0.57 -1.25 11.37
CA GLU A 25 -0.53 -0.95 12.80
C GLU A 25 -0.39 0.55 13.05
N PHE A 26 0.52 1.22 12.35
CA PHE A 26 0.76 2.65 12.47
C PHE A 26 -0.50 3.48 12.13
N ILE A 27 -1.19 3.13 11.04
CA ILE A 27 -2.44 3.79 10.66
C ILE A 27 -3.55 3.46 11.67
N ALA A 28 -3.61 2.22 12.17
CA ALA A 28 -4.58 1.80 13.19
C ALA A 28 -4.37 2.48 14.55
N VAL A 29 -3.15 2.90 14.91
CA VAL A 29 -2.91 3.71 16.12
C VAL A 29 -3.60 5.08 16.01
N SER A 30 -3.72 5.61 14.79
CA SER A 30 -4.30 6.93 14.53
C SER A 30 -5.72 6.89 13.97
N GLY A 31 -6.35 5.72 13.89
CA GLY A 31 -7.57 5.52 13.11
C GLY A 31 -8.26 4.17 13.33
N VAL A 32 -9.29 3.87 12.54
CA VAL A 32 -9.98 2.57 12.59
C VAL A 32 -9.70 1.82 11.29
N CYS A 33 -9.07 0.65 11.41
CA CYS A 33 -8.82 -0.24 10.27
C CYS A 33 -9.71 -1.48 10.34
N THR A 34 -10.35 -1.84 9.23
CA THR A 34 -11.17 -3.06 9.08
C THR A 34 -10.75 -3.86 7.85
N GLY A 35 -10.91 -5.18 7.90
CA GLY A 35 -10.60 -6.08 6.79
C GLY A 35 -9.56 -7.16 7.12
N SER A 36 -9.11 -7.85 6.08
CA SER A 36 -8.16 -8.96 6.15
C SER A 36 -6.72 -8.49 5.94
N GLN A 37 -5.76 -9.41 5.97
CA GLN A 37 -4.36 -9.09 5.64
C GLN A 37 -4.17 -8.69 4.17
N LEU A 38 -4.99 -9.22 3.26
CA LEU A 38 -4.87 -8.97 1.82
C LEU A 38 -5.60 -7.69 1.40
N VAL A 39 -6.72 -7.39 2.05
CA VAL A 39 -7.51 -6.20 1.77
C VAL A 39 -7.98 -5.59 3.07
N PHE A 40 -7.56 -4.37 3.34
CA PHE A 40 -8.00 -3.62 4.52
C PHE A 40 -8.24 -2.16 4.17
N VAL A 41 -9.13 -1.53 4.93
CA VAL A 41 -9.49 -0.12 4.81
C VAL A 41 -9.23 0.53 6.14
N CYS A 42 -8.56 1.67 6.14
CA CYS A 42 -8.30 2.47 7.31
C CYS A 42 -8.90 3.86 7.16
N SER A 43 -9.53 4.35 8.23
CA SER A 43 -9.89 5.77 8.34
C SER A 43 -8.75 6.56 8.98
N TYR A 44 -8.46 7.74 8.43
CA TYR A 44 -7.51 8.70 8.99
C TYR A 44 -8.07 10.11 8.83
N GLY A 45 -8.49 10.74 9.93
CA GLY A 45 -9.24 12.00 9.88
C GLY A 45 -10.52 11.84 9.04
N ASN A 46 -10.71 12.70 8.03
CA ASN A 46 -11.82 12.59 7.07
C ASN A 46 -11.41 11.89 5.76
N THR A 47 -10.35 11.08 5.79
CA THR A 47 -9.87 10.30 4.64
C THR A 47 -10.03 8.81 4.87
N LEU A 48 -10.26 8.07 3.79
CA LEU A 48 -10.28 6.62 3.76
C LEU A 48 -9.14 6.13 2.88
N ALA A 49 -8.32 5.24 3.42
CA ALA A 49 -7.23 4.59 2.69
C ALA A 49 -7.53 3.09 2.58
N LYS A 50 -7.77 2.60 1.38
CA LYS A 50 -7.92 1.18 1.06
C LYS A 50 -6.61 0.62 0.55
N PHE A 51 -6.18 -0.48 1.14
CA PHE A 51 -4.99 -1.24 0.76
C PHE A 51 -5.44 -2.60 0.21
N SER A 52 -4.94 -2.96 -0.97
CA SER A 52 -5.25 -4.24 -1.62
C SER A 52 -3.96 -4.87 -2.13
N LEU A 53 -3.57 -6.02 -1.59
CA LEU A 53 -2.54 -6.86 -2.20
C LEU A 53 -3.18 -7.71 -3.29
N VAL A 54 -2.69 -7.55 -4.50
CA VAL A 54 -3.11 -8.30 -5.68
C VAL A 54 -1.94 -9.16 -6.13
N GLU A 55 -2.15 -10.48 -6.20
CA GLU A 55 -1.21 -11.37 -6.88
C GLU A 55 -1.24 -11.06 -8.38
N GLU A 56 -0.08 -10.73 -8.95
CA GLU A 56 -0.01 -10.57 -10.40
C GLU A 56 -0.14 -11.93 -11.10
N SER A 57 -0.91 -11.95 -12.19
CA SER A 57 -1.02 -13.14 -13.03
C SER A 57 0.35 -13.52 -13.61
N ALA A 58 0.57 -14.82 -13.83
CA ALA A 58 1.84 -15.42 -14.25
C ALA A 58 2.54 -14.81 -15.49
N ARG A 59 1.88 -13.91 -16.25
CA ARG A 59 2.49 -13.18 -17.37
C ARG A 59 3.46 -12.07 -16.93
N ALA A 60 3.28 -11.46 -15.76
CA ALA A 60 4.23 -10.48 -15.19
C ALA A 60 5.46 -11.15 -14.54
N LEU A 61 5.29 -12.41 -14.09
CA LEU A 61 6.32 -13.24 -13.46
C LEU A 61 7.51 -13.58 -14.39
N GLN A 62 7.36 -13.48 -15.71
CA GLN A 62 8.48 -13.75 -16.65
C GLN A 62 9.67 -12.81 -16.45
N GLN A 63 9.50 -11.63 -15.84
CA GLN A 63 10.60 -10.75 -15.45
C GLN A 63 11.17 -11.06 -14.04
N SER A 64 10.36 -11.62 -13.12
CA SER A 64 10.79 -11.88 -11.73
C SER A 64 11.57 -13.19 -11.57
N ILE A 65 11.43 -14.14 -12.51
CA ILE A 65 12.17 -15.42 -12.49
C ILE A 65 13.69 -15.20 -12.59
N LEU A 66 14.13 -14.12 -13.25
CA LEU A 66 15.56 -13.77 -13.36
C LEU A 66 16.18 -13.29 -12.04
N THR A 67 15.36 -12.93 -11.03
CA THR A 67 15.82 -12.39 -9.75
C THR A 67 15.56 -13.32 -8.55
N GLY A 68 15.02 -14.52 -8.77
CA GLY A 68 14.73 -15.48 -7.69
C GLY A 68 13.53 -15.09 -6.80
N ALA A 69 12.70 -14.15 -7.23
CA ALA A 69 11.51 -13.72 -6.50
C ALA A 69 10.36 -14.73 -6.67
N PHE A 70 9.88 -15.28 -5.55
CA PHE A 70 8.94 -16.40 -5.54
C PHE A 70 7.49 -16.02 -5.93
N LYS A 71 7.06 -14.76 -5.75
CA LYS A 71 5.78 -14.21 -6.22
C LYS A 71 5.86 -12.68 -6.30
N ALA A 72 5.59 -12.10 -7.47
CA ALA A 72 5.40 -10.66 -7.59
C ALA A 72 4.00 -10.28 -7.07
N LEU A 73 3.95 -9.41 -6.07
CA LEU A 73 2.72 -8.88 -5.50
C LEU A 73 2.62 -7.39 -5.83
N THR A 74 1.43 -6.89 -6.12
CA THR A 74 1.19 -5.46 -6.23
C THR A 74 0.34 -5.00 -5.06
N LEU A 75 0.84 -4.04 -4.29
CA LEU A 75 0.05 -3.34 -3.29
C LEU A 75 -0.57 -2.10 -3.93
N GLN A 76 -1.88 -2.15 -4.16
CA GLN A 76 -2.66 -1.01 -4.58
C GLN A 76 -3.21 -0.28 -3.36
N ILE A 77 -2.99 1.03 -3.33
CA ILE A 77 -3.43 1.91 -2.24
C ILE A 77 -4.31 2.99 -2.85
N VAL A 78 -5.55 3.07 -2.37
CA VAL A 78 -6.51 4.09 -2.81
C VAL A 78 -6.83 4.98 -1.63
N VAL A 79 -6.50 6.26 -1.73
CA VAL A 79 -6.79 7.27 -0.70
C VAL A 79 -7.88 8.19 -1.22
N GLU A 80 -8.97 8.31 -0.47
CA GLU A 80 -10.13 9.12 -0.80
C GLU A 80 -10.49 10.07 0.33
N GLY A 81 -10.97 11.27 0.00
CA GLY A 81 -11.40 12.25 1.01
C GLY A 81 -12.11 13.45 0.40
N GLU A 82 -12.73 14.26 1.26
CA GLU A 82 -13.45 15.46 0.82
C GLU A 82 -12.53 16.67 0.60
N LYS A 83 -11.45 16.77 1.38
CA LYS A 83 -10.50 17.87 1.32
C LYS A 83 -9.16 17.43 0.70
N PRO A 84 -8.63 18.17 -0.27
CA PRO A 84 -7.44 17.76 -1.00
C PRO A 84 -6.18 17.81 -0.13
N ASP A 85 -6.07 18.75 0.80
CA ASP A 85 -4.93 18.88 1.72
C ASP A 85 -4.85 17.70 2.70
N GLU A 86 -6.00 17.21 3.17
CA GLU A 86 -6.07 16.01 4.01
C GLU A 86 -5.65 14.76 3.22
N VAL A 87 -6.13 14.61 1.98
CA VAL A 87 -5.74 13.49 1.09
C VAL A 87 -4.22 13.50 0.83
N VAL A 88 -3.64 14.66 0.51
CA VAL A 88 -2.19 14.79 0.28
C VAL A 88 -1.39 14.44 1.52
N LYS A 89 -1.82 14.87 2.72
CA LYS A 89 -1.15 14.51 3.98
C LYS A 89 -1.19 13.00 4.24
N THR A 90 -2.33 12.36 4.03
CA THR A 90 -2.47 10.90 4.19
C THR A 90 -1.57 10.15 3.19
N VAL A 91 -1.55 10.61 1.93
CA VAL A 91 -0.68 10.04 0.89
C VAL A 91 0.81 10.21 1.23
N ASP A 92 1.22 11.39 1.69
CA ASP A 92 2.62 11.66 2.08
C ASP A 92 3.08 10.78 3.25
N LEU A 93 2.20 10.57 4.23
CA LEU A 93 2.45 9.68 5.36
C LEU A 93 2.63 8.23 4.90
N ILE A 94 1.71 7.72 4.07
CA ILE A 94 1.81 6.36 3.49
C ILE A 94 3.09 6.21 2.67
N TYR A 95 3.40 7.20 1.83
CA TYR A 95 4.59 7.20 0.99
C TYR A 95 5.87 7.14 1.82
N LYS A 96 5.99 7.98 2.86
CA LYS A 96 7.16 8.00 3.74
C LYS A 96 7.35 6.66 4.45
N SER A 97 6.29 6.10 5.04
CA SER A 97 6.36 4.81 5.73
C SER A 97 6.81 3.67 4.81
N LEU A 98 6.33 3.63 3.57
CA LEU A 98 6.73 2.60 2.61
C LEU A 98 8.14 2.83 2.06
N LYS A 99 8.53 4.09 1.84
CA LYS A 99 9.88 4.47 1.41
C LYS A 99 10.94 4.09 2.45
N GLU A 100 10.65 4.24 3.73
CA GLU A 100 11.55 3.80 4.81
C GLU A 100 11.83 2.30 4.78
N CYS A 101 10.91 1.51 4.22
CA CYS A 101 11.09 0.08 3.99
C CYS A 101 11.76 -0.28 2.65
N GLY A 102 12.18 0.72 1.86
CA GLY A 102 12.73 0.50 0.52
C GLY A 102 11.70 0.10 -0.53
N ILE A 103 10.40 0.20 -0.23
CA ILE A 103 9.33 -0.12 -1.17
C ILE A 103 9.15 1.06 -2.13
N LEU A 104 9.31 0.80 -3.43
CA LEU A 104 9.12 1.81 -4.46
C LEU A 104 7.64 1.94 -4.82
N LEU A 105 7.14 3.18 -4.76
CA LEU A 105 5.77 3.53 -5.11
C LEU A 105 5.70 4.24 -6.47
N LYS A 106 4.72 3.85 -7.26
CA LYS A 106 4.31 4.51 -8.51
C LYS A 106 2.97 5.22 -8.28
N LEU A 107 2.91 6.49 -8.66
CA LEU A 107 1.66 7.26 -8.69
C LEU A 107 0.91 6.94 -9.99
N LEU A 108 -0.40 6.67 -9.91
CA LEU A 108 -1.28 6.42 -11.05
C LEU A 108 -2.21 7.60 -11.35
#